data_AF-A0A6H5IQJ4-F1
#
_entry.id   AF-A0A6H5IQJ4-F1
#
_cell.length_a   1.000
_cell.length_b   1.000
_cell.length_c   1.000
_cell.angle_alpha   90.00
_cell.angle_beta   90.00
_cell.angle_gamma   90.00
#
_symmetry.space_group_name_H-M   'P 1'
#
loop_
_entity.id
_entity.type
_entity.pdbx_description
1 polymer ?
#
loop_
_entity_poly.entity_id
_entity_poly.type
_entity_poly.pdbx_seq_one_letter_code
_entity_poly.pdbx_strand_id
1 'polypeptide(L)' 'MRVLQLNLNHCKAAQDLLSQTMVKQRINVAVVCDQYQNLDPPYTRLADANSQAAIWVQGDLV' A
#
# COMPACT_ATOMS: atom_id res chain seq x y z
N MET A 1 3.15 14.78 7.55
CA MET A 1 2.75 13.38 7.32
C MET A 1 1.58 13.36 6.34
N ARG A 2 1.68 12.61 5.24
CA ARG A 2 0.63 12.44 4.25
C ARG A 2 0.12 11.00 4.25
N VAL A 3 -1.19 10.86 4.34
CA VAL A 3 -1.87 9.57 4.38
C VAL A 3 -2.80 9.48 3.17
N LEU A 4 -2.81 8.34 2.50
CA LEU A 4 -3.73 8.01 1.43
C LEU A 4 -4.61 6.86 1.87
N GLN A 5 -5.93 7.00 1.72
CA GLN A 5 -6.86 5.90 1.86
C GLN A 5 -7.44 5.59 0.49
N LEU A 6 -7.33 4.33 0.04
CA LEU A 6 -7.86 3.91 -1.25
C LEU A 6 -8.32 2.46 -1.24
N ASN A 7 -9.23 2.16 -2.17
CA ASN A 7 -9.57 0.79 -2.54
C ASN A 7 -8.83 0.45 -3.84
N LEU A 8 -8.14 -0.69 -3.88
CA LEU A 8 -7.43 -1.17 -5.07
C LEU A 8 -8.31 -2.03 -5.99
N ASN A 9 -9.54 -2.35 -5.59
CA ASN A 9 -10.54 -3.14 -6.33
C ASN A 9 -9.98 -4.46 -6.88
N HIS A 10 -9.11 -5.12 -6.11
CA HIS A 10 -8.38 -6.32 -6.51
C HIS A 10 -7.64 -6.15 -7.85
N CYS A 11 -7.21 -4.93 -8.19
CA CYS A 11 -6.60 -4.61 -9.47
C CYS A 11 -5.07 -4.64 -9.37
N LYS A 12 -4.45 -5.61 -10.05
CA LYS A 12 -2.99 -5.73 -10.12
C LYS A 12 -2.31 -4.43 -10.58
N ALA A 13 -2.83 -3.80 -11.64
CA ALA A 13 -2.26 -2.58 -12.19
C ALA A 13 -2.35 -1.39 -11.21
N ALA A 14 -3.46 -1.25 -10.47
CA ALA A 14 -3.59 -0.22 -9.44
C ALA A 14 -2.60 -0.44 -8.30
N GLN A 15 -2.42 -1.69 -7.87
CA GLN A 15 -1.47 -2.06 -6.84
C GLN A 15 -0.01 -1.78 -7.28
N ASP A 16 0.37 -2.17 -8.48
CA ASP A 16 1.71 -1.95 -9.04
C ASP A 16 2.05 -0.44 -9.13
N LEU A 17 1.05 0.40 -9.43
CA LEU A 17 1.20 1.86 -9.51
C LEU A 17 1.20 2.55 -8.14
N LEU A 18 0.66 1.93 -7.09
CA LEU A 18 0.52 2.56 -5.79
C LEU A 18 1.89 2.92 -5.19
N SER A 19 2.88 2.02 -5.26
CA SER A 19 4.23 2.29 -4.74
C SER A 19 4.87 3.52 -5.39
N GLN A 20 4.77 3.63 -6.72
CA GLN A 20 5.29 4.79 -7.47
C GLN A 20 4.51 6.07 -7.11
N THR A 21 3.20 5.95 -6.97
CA THR A 21 2.32 7.06 -6.58
C THR A 21 2.68 7.57 -5.18
N MET A 22 2.92 6.68 -4.23
CA MET A 22 3.33 7.04 -2.88
C MET A 22 4.65 7.83 -2.89
N VAL A 23 5.66 7.38 -3.64
CA VAL A 23 6.93 8.11 -3.78
C VAL A 23 6.73 9.48 -4.44
N LYS A 24 6.09 9.51 -5.62
CA LYS A 24 5.91 10.74 -6.41
C LYS A 24 5.09 11.78 -5.67
N GLN A 25 4.04 11.34 -4.98
CA GLN A 25 3.15 12.18 -4.19
C GLN A 25 3.59 12.27 -2.73
N ARG A 26 4.83 11.89 -2.37
CA ARG A 26 5.41 11.80 -1.01
C ARG A 26 4.39 11.44 0.07
N ILE A 27 3.70 10.32 -0.11
CA ILE A 27 2.71 9.74 0.79
C ILE A 27 3.46 8.84 1.76
N ASN A 28 3.35 9.12 3.05
CA ASN A 28 4.06 8.36 4.08
C ASN A 28 3.37 7.03 4.39
N VAL A 29 2.04 7.02 4.37
CA VAL A 29 1.22 5.85 4.71
C VAL A 29 0.08 5.70 3.73
N ALA A 30 -0.15 4.51 3.21
CA ALA A 30 -1.37 4.16 2.49
C ALA A 30 -2.18 3.12 3.28
N VAL A 31 -3.45 3.40 3.52
CA VAL A 31 -4.43 2.45 4.05
C VAL A 31 -5.21 1.91 2.86
N VAL A 32 -4.95 0.67 2.49
CA VAL A 32 -5.52 0.02 1.31
C VAL A 32 -6.60 -0.96 1.70
N CYS A 33 -7.66 -1.01 0.89
CA CYS A 33 -8.62 -2.11 0.90
C CYS A 33 -8.55 -2.87 -0.43
N ASP A 34 -8.89 -4.15 -0.39
CA ASP A 34 -9.02 -5.05 -1.56
C ASP A 34 -7.77 -5.06 -2.45
N GLN A 35 -6.59 -5.27 -1.85
CA GLN A 35 -5.35 -5.41 -2.60
C GLN A 35 -5.39 -6.70 -3.45
N TYR A 36 -4.81 -6.65 -4.65
CA TYR A 36 -4.73 -7.80 -5.56
C TYR A 36 -3.94 -8.97 -4.96
N GLN A 37 -2.79 -8.64 -4.34
CA GLN A 37 -1.98 -9.64 -3.67
C GLN A 37 -1.26 -9.06 -2.47
N ASN A 38 -0.81 -9.96 -1.63
CA ASN A 38 0.05 -9.66 -0.51
C ASN A 38 1.44 -9.20 -0.99
N LEU A 39 1.97 -8.06 -0.50
CA LEU A 39 3.36 -7.62 -0.77
C LEU A 39 4.39 -8.39 0.06
N ASP A 40 5.52 -8.71 -0.55
CA ASP A 40 6.68 -9.27 0.15
C ASP A 40 7.40 -8.19 0.99
N PRO A 41 8.12 -8.57 2.07
CA PRO A 41 8.99 -7.66 2.83
C PRO A 41 9.97 -6.94 1.89
N PRO A 42 10.38 -5.67 2.14
CA PRO A 42 10.55 -5.02 3.45
C PRO A 42 9.44 -4.03 3.86
N TYR A 43 8.33 -3.94 3.12
CA TYR A 43 7.22 -3.07 3.51
C TYR A 43 6.56 -3.62 4.79
N THR A 44 6.64 -2.88 5.90
CA THR A 44 5.99 -3.26 7.16
C THR A 44 4.48 -3.26 6.95
N ARG A 45 3.88 -4.46 6.94
CA ARG A 45 2.44 -4.63 6.79
C ARG A 45 1.79 -4.96 8.11
N LEU A 46 0.67 -4.30 8.35
CA LEU A 46 -0.41 -4.80 9.18
C LEU A 46 -1.55 -5.10 8.20
N ALA A 47 -1.75 -6.37 7.87
CA ALA A 47 -2.89 -6.85 7.10
C ALA A 47 -3.90 -7.50 8.05
N ASP A 48 -5.19 -7.39 7.74
CA ASP A 48 -6.22 -8.13 8.47
C ASP A 48 -6.13 -9.63 8.15
N ALA A 49 -6.78 -10.46 8.98
CA ALA A 49 -6.74 -11.92 8.84
C ALA A 49 -7.19 -12.43 7.47
N ASN A 50 -8.02 -11.65 6.76
CA ASN A 50 -8.59 -12.02 5.47
C ASN A 50 -7.92 -11.31 4.29
N SER A 51 -6.83 -10.56 4.50
CA SER A 51 -6.14 -9.75 3.48
C SER A 51 -7.05 -8.73 2.76
N GLN A 52 -8.18 -8.36 3.36
CA GLN A 52 -9.09 -7.34 2.83
C GLN A 52 -8.59 -5.91 3.05
N ALA A 53 -7.73 -5.68 4.04
CA ALA A 53 -7.15 -4.38 4.31
C ALA A 53 -5.68 -4.49 4.69
N ALA A 54 -4.89 -3.50 4.31
CA ALA A 54 -3.49 -3.41 4.71
C ALA A 54 -3.03 -1.96 4.92
N ILE A 55 -2.02 -1.81 5.78
CA ILE A 55 -1.27 -0.56 5.92
C ILE A 55 0.06 -0.72 5.20
N TRP A 56 0.31 0.17 4.26
CA TRP A 56 1.57 0.29 3.54
C TRP A 56 2.31 1.50 4.08
N VAL A 57 3.52 1.28 4.61
CA VAL A 57 4.37 2.35 5.11
C VAL A 57 5.53 2.53 4.12
N GLN A 58 5.76 3.77 3.71
CA GLN A 58 6.96 4.09 2.94
C GLN A 58 8.17 3.93 3.88
N GLY A 59 9.00 2.90 3.63
CA GLY A 59 10.29 2.77 4.31
C GLY A 59 11.19 3.94 3.92
N ASP A 60 12.07 4.36 4.84
CA ASP A 60 13.11 5.32 4.49
C ASP A 60 13.90 4.77 3.30
N LEU A 61 14.05 5.59 2.26
CA LEU A 61 14.96 5.33 1.16
C LEU A 61 16.38 5.34 1.76
N VAL A 62 16.86 4.18 2.19
CA VAL A 62 18.28 3.95 2.49
C VAL A 62 19.00 3.64 1.19
#